data_AF-A0A1W9TJL9-F1
#
_entry.id   AF-A0A1W9TJL9-F1
#
_cell.length_a   1.000
_cell.length_b   1.000
_cell.length_c   1.000
_cell.angle_alpha   90.00
_cell.angle_beta   90.00
_cell.angle_gamma   90.00
#
_symmetry.space_group_name_H-M   'P 1'
#
loop_
_entity.id
_entity.type
_entity.pdbx_description
1 polymer ?
#
loop_
_entity_poly.entity_id
_entity_poly.type
_entity_poly.pdbx_seq_one_letter_code
_entity_poly.pdbx_strand_id
1 'polypeptide(L)'
;STIVMMLTNGPKDPTIGYQGLPYEGVPILQWIGAKLDFILNFLFGFKSPKLIAFPLTSLGSTGAALALIPRFIETHSIAPNDIAVLTAIGMTWSGYLSTHIAMMDSLKARKLASKAILSHTIAGIIAGFITHLLYVLMLTFNSFHYNKRY
;
A
#
# COMPACT_ATOMS: atom_id res chain seq x y z
N SER A 1 5.95 13.89 -3.42
CA SER A 1 5.35 13.43 -2.14
C SER A 1 4.15 14.28 -1.69
N THR A 2 4.13 15.60 -1.94
CA THR A 2 3.05 16.51 -1.52
C THR A 2 1.68 16.18 -2.10
N ILE A 3 1.59 15.84 -3.38
CA ILE A 3 0.31 15.56 -4.06
C ILE A 3 -0.41 14.35 -3.43
N VAL A 4 0.31 13.27 -3.15
CA VAL A 4 -0.33 12.07 -2.58
C VAL A 4 -0.81 12.31 -1.16
N MET A 5 -0.05 13.07 -0.36
CA MET A 5 -0.48 13.51 0.98
C MET A 5 -1.75 14.37 0.92
N MET A 6 -1.81 15.30 -0.04
CA MET A 6 -3.00 16.12 -0.27
C MET A 6 -4.19 15.30 -0.76
N LEU A 7 -4.00 14.17 -1.45
CA LEU A 7 -5.11 13.34 -1.92
C LEU A 7 -5.50 12.24 -0.90
N THR A 8 -4.65 11.99 0.10
CA THR A 8 -4.87 10.96 1.10
C THR A 8 -5.55 11.52 2.33
N ASN A 9 -5.18 12.70 2.81
CA ASN A 9 -5.64 13.17 4.11
C ASN A 9 -6.97 13.93 3.99
N GLY A 10 -7.68 14.07 5.11
CA GLY A 10 -8.80 14.99 5.27
C GLY A 10 -8.39 16.20 6.12
N PRO A 11 -9.34 17.08 6.49
CA PRO A 11 -9.08 18.11 7.51
C PRO A 11 -8.64 17.44 8.82
N LYS A 12 -7.72 18.09 9.55
CA LYS A 12 -7.17 17.53 10.80
C LYS A 12 -8.22 17.44 11.89
N ASP A 13 -9.15 18.39 11.90
CA ASP A 13 -10.38 18.36 12.69
C ASP A 13 -11.59 18.48 11.73
N PRO A 14 -12.40 17.42 11.57
CA PRO A 14 -13.58 17.43 10.72
C PRO A 14 -14.64 18.48 11.14
N THR A 15 -14.65 18.90 12.40
CA THR A 15 -15.65 19.83 12.95
C THR A 15 -15.30 21.30 12.68
N ILE A 16 -14.00 21.60 12.55
CA ILE A 16 -13.49 22.96 12.29
C ILE A 16 -13.19 23.15 10.79
N GLY A 17 -13.01 22.06 10.04
CA GLY A 17 -12.73 22.09 8.61
C GLY A 17 -11.24 22.29 8.30
N TYR A 18 -10.94 22.78 7.10
CA TYR A 18 -9.57 23.00 6.66
C TYR A 18 -8.96 24.23 7.32
N GLN A 19 -7.85 24.03 8.03
CA GLN A 19 -7.14 25.10 8.75
C GLN A 19 -5.84 25.52 8.05
N GLY A 20 -5.49 24.87 6.93
CA GLY A 20 -4.22 25.09 6.22
C GLY A 20 -3.03 24.46 6.94
N LEU A 21 -3.27 23.53 7.86
CA LEU A 21 -2.23 22.89 8.64
C LEU A 21 -1.42 21.89 7.80
N PRO A 22 -0.15 21.62 8.18
CA PRO A 22 0.62 20.54 7.58
C PRO A 22 -0.17 19.23 7.66
N TYR A 23 -0.14 18.46 6.57
CA TYR A 23 -0.81 17.16 6.43
C TYR A 23 -2.33 17.17 6.27
N GLU A 24 -2.94 18.32 6.00
CA GLU A 24 -4.31 18.39 5.49
C GLU A 24 -4.38 18.08 3.98
N GLY A 25 -5.53 17.61 3.53
CA GLY A 25 -5.75 17.22 2.14
C GLY A 25 -7.22 16.97 1.81
N VAL A 26 -7.53 16.79 0.53
CA VAL A 26 -8.81 16.27 0.06
C VAL A 26 -8.73 14.74 0.03
N PRO A 27 -9.57 14.01 0.76
CA PRO A 27 -9.43 12.56 0.97
C PRO A 27 -9.94 11.73 -0.22
N ILE A 28 -9.55 12.09 -1.44
CA ILE A 28 -9.98 11.42 -2.69
C ILE A 28 -9.52 9.96 -2.69
N LEU A 29 -8.28 9.68 -2.25
CA LEU A 29 -7.77 8.32 -2.21
C LEU A 29 -8.47 7.47 -1.14
N GLN A 30 -8.88 8.08 -0.03
CA GLN A 30 -9.68 7.39 0.99
C GLN A 30 -11.09 7.09 0.47
N TRP A 31 -11.69 8.00 -0.32
CA TRP A 31 -12.99 7.76 -0.95
C TRP A 31 -12.94 6.63 -1.98
N ILE A 32 -11.89 6.59 -2.81
CA ILE A 32 -11.63 5.47 -3.72
C ILE A 32 -11.39 4.18 -2.91
N GLY A 33 -10.60 4.27 -1.84
CA GLY A 33 -10.36 3.18 -0.89
C GLY A 33 -11.64 2.59 -0.33
N ALA A 34 -12.55 3.44 0.14
CA ALA A 34 -13.84 3.02 0.68
C ALA A 34 -14.71 2.29 -0.35
N LYS A 35 -14.66 2.71 -1.62
CA LYS A 35 -15.37 2.01 -2.72
C LYS A 35 -14.73 0.68 -3.09
N LEU A 36 -13.42 0.56 -2.92
CA LEU A 36 -12.65 -0.65 -3.21
C LEU A 36 -12.44 -1.53 -1.98
N ASP A 37 -12.99 -1.16 -0.83
CA ASP A 37 -12.69 -1.78 0.47
C ASP A 37 -12.96 -3.28 0.46
N PHE A 38 -14.05 -3.72 -0.18
CA PHE A 38 -14.36 -5.14 -0.36
C PHE A 38 -13.22 -5.90 -1.08
N ILE A 39 -12.68 -5.32 -2.16
CA ILE A 39 -11.60 -5.93 -2.94
C ILE A 39 -10.28 -5.90 -2.15
N LEU A 40 -9.98 -4.77 -1.49
CA LEU A 40 -8.77 -4.62 -0.69
C LEU A 40 -8.76 -5.54 0.53
N ASN A 41 -9.91 -5.72 1.16
CA ASN A 41 -10.07 -6.65 2.27
C ASN A 41 -9.89 -8.10 1.80
N PHE A 42 -10.52 -8.47 0.68
CA PHE A 42 -10.36 -9.80 0.10
C PHE A 42 -8.92 -10.11 -0.33
N LEU A 43 -8.26 -9.16 -0.99
CA LEU A 43 -6.91 -9.37 -1.51
C LEU A 43 -5.84 -9.24 -0.42
N PHE A 44 -5.98 -8.29 0.50
CA PHE A 44 -4.87 -7.89 1.38
C PHE A 44 -5.21 -7.99 2.86
N GLY A 45 -6.46 -8.24 3.23
CA GLY A 45 -6.92 -8.27 4.62
C GLY A 45 -7.04 -6.91 5.28
N PHE A 46 -6.91 -5.81 4.51
CA PHE A 46 -6.92 -4.45 5.04
C PHE A 46 -8.22 -4.16 5.81
N LYS A 47 -8.08 -3.72 7.06
CA LYS A 47 -9.20 -3.30 7.91
C LYS A 47 -9.47 -1.80 7.87
N SER A 48 -8.55 -1.04 7.30
CA SER A 48 -8.67 0.42 7.16
C SER A 48 -8.55 0.82 5.70
N PRO A 49 -9.52 1.58 5.15
CA PRO A 49 -9.47 2.04 3.76
C PRO A 49 -8.32 3.04 3.53
N LYS A 50 -7.74 3.60 4.60
CA LYS A 50 -6.56 4.50 4.52
C LYS A 50 -5.32 3.79 3.97
N LEU A 51 -5.24 2.46 4.12
CA LEU A 51 -4.08 1.67 3.71
C LEU A 51 -3.91 1.62 2.19
N ILE A 52 -4.95 1.92 1.40
CA ILE A 52 -4.84 2.03 -0.07
C ILE A 52 -3.83 3.11 -0.50
N ALA A 53 -3.59 4.11 0.35
CA ALA A 53 -2.68 5.20 0.03
C ALA A 53 -1.25 4.70 -0.19
N PHE A 54 -0.82 3.63 0.50
CA PHE A 54 0.53 3.11 0.33
C PHE A 54 0.73 2.45 -1.04
N PRO A 55 -0.08 1.46 -1.49
CA PRO A 55 0.04 0.92 -2.83
C PRO A 55 -0.01 2.00 -3.92
N LEU A 56 -0.94 2.95 -3.82
CA LEU A 56 -1.07 4.03 -4.81
C LEU A 56 0.16 4.96 -4.83
N THR A 57 0.71 5.29 -3.66
CA THR A 57 1.95 6.07 -3.58
C THR A 57 3.13 5.31 -4.16
N SER A 58 3.23 4.01 -3.89
CA SER A 58 4.33 3.15 -4.32
C SER A 58 4.45 3.04 -5.84
N LEU A 59 3.35 3.17 -6.60
CA LEU A 59 3.39 3.24 -8.07
C LEU A 59 4.18 4.46 -8.58
N GLY A 60 4.23 5.56 -7.82
CA GLY A 60 5.07 6.72 -8.14
C GLY A 60 6.43 6.67 -7.44
N SER A 61 6.44 6.33 -6.16
CA SER A 61 7.64 6.25 -5.32
C SER A 61 7.39 5.43 -4.06
N THR A 62 8.00 4.25 -3.95
CA THR A 62 8.00 3.45 -2.72
C THR A 62 8.61 4.21 -1.55
N GLY A 63 9.67 5.00 -1.78
CA GLY A 63 10.28 5.81 -0.73
C GLY A 63 9.30 6.81 -0.11
N ALA A 64 8.47 7.47 -0.93
CA ALA A 64 7.40 8.33 -0.44
C ALA A 64 6.28 7.54 0.26
N ALA A 65 5.99 6.31 -0.19
CA ALA A 65 4.98 5.46 0.44
C ALA A 65 5.40 5.02 1.84
N LEU A 66 6.68 4.72 2.05
CA LEU A 66 7.23 4.38 3.37
C LEU A 66 7.04 5.49 4.40
N ALA A 67 7.03 6.76 3.98
CA ALA A 67 6.75 7.89 4.87
C ALA A 67 5.30 7.90 5.42
N LEU A 68 4.38 7.11 4.86
CA LEU A 68 3.02 6.95 5.38
C LEU A 68 2.95 5.95 6.55
N ILE A 69 3.91 5.03 6.67
CA ILE A 69 3.91 3.96 7.67
C ILE A 69 3.89 4.51 9.11
N PRO A 70 4.74 5.47 9.51
CA PRO A 70 4.71 6.03 10.87
C PRO A 70 3.32 6.58 11.24
N ARG A 71 2.68 7.30 10.31
CA ARG A 71 1.34 7.85 10.52
C ARG A 71 0.28 6.76 10.69
N PHE A 72 0.36 5.66 9.94
CA PHE A 72 -0.59 4.57 10.11
C PHE A 72 -0.43 3.89 11.48
N ILE A 73 0.79 3.82 12.00
CA ILE A 73 1.08 3.32 13.35
C ILE A 73 0.50 4.29 14.40
N GLU A 74 0.80 5.59 14.29
CA GLU A 74 0.30 6.63 15.21
C GLU A 74 -1.23 6.69 15.29
N THR A 75 -1.90 6.42 14.16
CA THR A 75 -3.37 6.45 14.07
C THR A 75 -4.02 5.08 14.31
N HIS A 76 -3.27 4.09 14.80
CA HIS A 76 -3.72 2.71 15.02
C HIS A 76 -4.48 2.11 13.82
N SER A 77 -4.08 2.50 12.61
CA SER A 77 -4.78 2.16 11.36
C SER A 77 -4.14 0.99 10.62
N ILE A 78 -3.11 0.35 11.18
CA ILE A 78 -2.33 -0.73 10.56
C ILE A 78 -2.12 -1.91 11.53
N ALA A 79 -2.29 -3.13 11.03
CA ALA A 79 -2.05 -4.38 11.75
C ALA A 79 -0.81 -5.13 11.21
N PRO A 80 -0.29 -6.16 11.90
CA PRO A 80 0.89 -6.90 11.44
C PRO A 80 0.72 -7.55 10.06
N ASN A 81 -0.48 -8.05 9.75
CA ASN A 81 -0.84 -8.52 8.39
C ASN A 81 -0.60 -7.42 7.34
N ASP A 82 -1.09 -6.22 7.64
CA ASP A 82 -1.01 -5.10 6.71
C ASP A 82 0.44 -4.69 6.49
N ILE A 83 1.27 -4.66 7.54
CA ILE A 83 2.71 -4.40 7.42
C ILE A 83 3.33 -5.42 6.47
N ALA A 84 3.06 -6.72 6.65
CA ALA A 84 3.61 -7.76 5.78
C ALA A 84 3.21 -7.54 4.31
N VAL A 85 1.93 -7.29 4.05
CA VAL A 85 1.41 -7.05 2.70
C VAL A 85 1.99 -5.78 2.08
N LEU A 86 2.03 -4.67 2.82
CA LEU A 86 2.60 -3.41 2.36
C LEU A 86 4.10 -3.54 2.07
N THR A 87 4.84 -4.32 2.85
CA THR A 87 6.24 -4.65 2.58
C THR A 87 6.39 -5.43 1.28
N ALA A 88 5.57 -6.46 1.06
CA ALA A 88 5.62 -7.25 -0.18
C ALA A 88 5.33 -6.39 -1.42
N ILE A 89 4.26 -5.59 -1.37
CA ILE A 89 3.91 -4.64 -2.43
C ILE A 89 5.05 -3.63 -2.64
N GLY A 90 5.52 -3.00 -1.56
CA GLY A 90 6.60 -2.00 -1.62
C GLY A 90 7.88 -2.54 -2.24
N MET A 91 8.25 -3.78 -1.92
CA MET A 91 9.40 -4.45 -2.50
C MET A 91 9.22 -4.71 -4.00
N THR A 92 8.06 -5.23 -4.41
CA THR A 92 7.78 -5.50 -5.83
C THR A 92 7.68 -4.24 -6.70
N TRP A 93 7.27 -3.12 -6.12
CA TRP A 93 7.13 -1.82 -6.81
C TRP A 93 8.28 -0.87 -6.53
N SER A 94 9.37 -1.35 -5.93
CA SER A 94 10.57 -0.53 -5.74
C SER A 94 11.12 -0.07 -7.09
N GLY A 95 11.18 1.25 -7.30
CA GLY A 95 11.64 1.82 -8.57
C GLY A 95 10.68 1.62 -9.74
N TYR A 96 9.39 1.43 -9.47
CA TYR A 96 8.35 1.08 -10.45
C TYR A 96 8.42 1.88 -11.77
N LEU A 97 8.31 3.22 -11.74
CA LEU A 97 8.44 4.04 -12.96
C LEU A 97 9.90 4.41 -13.27
N SER A 98 10.67 4.81 -12.24
CA SER A 98 12.00 5.40 -12.43
C SER A 98 13.03 4.42 -12.99
N THR A 99 13.03 3.20 -12.47
CA THR A 99 14.09 2.22 -12.76
C THR A 99 13.78 1.49 -14.06
N HIS A 100 12.53 1.09 -14.30
CA HIS A 100 12.15 0.36 -15.51
C HIS A 100 12.32 1.19 -16.78
N ILE A 101 12.00 2.49 -16.75
CA ILE A 101 12.19 3.36 -17.92
C ILE A 101 13.69 3.53 -18.20
N ALA A 102 14.47 3.92 -17.19
CA ALA A 102 15.91 4.13 -17.34
C ALA A 102 16.66 2.86 -17.78
N MET A 103 16.32 1.71 -17.18
CA MET A 103 16.91 0.41 -17.53
C MET A 103 16.62 0.03 -18.98
N MET A 104 15.37 0.18 -19.43
CA MET A 104 14.98 -0.16 -20.79
C MET A 104 15.57 0.80 -21.82
N ASP A 105 15.79 2.07 -21.45
CA ASP A 105 16.54 3.01 -22.27
C ASP A 105 18.00 2.57 -22.46
N SER A 106 18.69 2.16 -21.38
CA SER A 106 20.05 1.62 -21.46
C SER A 106 20.16 0.37 -22.31
N LEU A 107 19.12 -0.48 -22.30
CA LEU A 107 19.04 -1.69 -23.11
C LEU A 107 18.58 -1.43 -24.57
N LYS A 108 18.34 -0.17 -24.96
CA LYS A 108 17.75 0.22 -26.26
C LYS A 108 16.42 -0.48 -26.54
N ALA A 109 15.69 -0.83 -25.49
CA ALA A 109 14.47 -1.63 -25.51
C ALA A 109 13.28 -0.89 -24.89
N ARG A 110 13.23 0.45 -24.98
CA ARG A 110 12.19 1.32 -24.37
C ARG A 110 10.75 0.85 -24.63
N LYS A 111 10.49 0.25 -25.79
CA LYS A 111 9.18 -0.36 -26.14
C LYS A 111 8.71 -1.46 -25.17
N LEU A 112 9.61 -2.04 -24.39
CA LEU A 112 9.32 -3.06 -23.38
C LEU A 112 9.07 -2.47 -21.99
N ALA A 113 9.35 -1.18 -21.76
CA ALA A 113 9.18 -0.55 -20.45
C ALA A 113 7.74 -0.64 -19.94
N SER A 114 6.76 -0.36 -20.80
CA SER A 114 5.33 -0.49 -20.44
C SER A 114 4.96 -1.93 -20.08
N LYS A 115 5.51 -2.93 -20.78
CA LYS A 115 5.28 -4.35 -20.49
C LYS A 115 5.89 -4.76 -19.14
N ALA A 116 7.10 -4.28 -18.85
CA ALA A 116 7.76 -4.54 -17.58
C ALA A 116 7.00 -3.91 -16.41
N ILE A 117 6.60 -2.65 -16.55
CA ILE A 117 5.80 -1.92 -15.56
C ILE A 117 4.49 -2.68 -15.28
N LEU A 118 3.76 -3.08 -16.33
CA LEU A 118 2.49 -3.81 -16.21
C LEU A 118 2.69 -5.18 -15.53
N SER A 119 3.76 -5.89 -15.89
CA SER A 119 4.14 -7.15 -15.24
C SER A 119 4.39 -6.95 -13.74
N HIS A 120 5.09 -5.88 -13.36
CA HIS A 120 5.32 -5.55 -11.96
C HIS A 120 4.04 -5.14 -11.23
N THR A 121 3.08 -4.48 -11.89
CA THR A 121 1.76 -4.19 -11.29
C THR A 121 1.10 -5.47 -10.84
N ILE A 122 1.00 -6.43 -11.75
CA ILE A 122 0.35 -7.72 -11.52
C ILE A 122 1.12 -8.50 -10.47
N ALA A 123 2.46 -8.55 -10.57
CA ALA A 123 3.31 -9.23 -9.61
C ALA A 123 3.15 -8.67 -8.19
N GLY A 124 3.02 -7.35 -8.02
CA GLY A 124 2.83 -6.75 -6.69
C GLY A 124 1.46 -7.04 -6.09
N ILE A 125 0.40 -7.06 -6.90
CA ILE A 125 -0.94 -7.47 -6.43
C ILE A 125 -0.90 -8.94 -5.99
N ILE A 126 -0.32 -9.82 -6.81
CA ILE A 126 -0.19 -11.25 -6.48
C ILE A 126 0.69 -11.44 -5.25
N ALA A 127 1.81 -10.74 -5.13
CA ALA A 127 2.69 -10.83 -3.97
C ALA A 127 1.99 -10.39 -2.69
N GLY A 128 1.23 -9.29 -2.74
CA GLY A 128 0.42 -8.85 -1.61
C GLY A 128 -0.63 -9.89 -1.22
N PHE A 129 -1.33 -10.48 -2.19
CA PHE A 129 -2.33 -11.52 -1.96
C PHE A 129 -1.72 -12.78 -1.35
N ILE A 130 -0.62 -13.29 -1.93
CA ILE A 130 0.09 -14.45 -1.40
C ILE A 130 0.59 -14.17 0.02
N THR A 131 1.10 -12.97 0.29
CA THR A 131 1.57 -12.59 1.64
C THR A 131 0.43 -12.60 2.65
N HIS A 132 -0.75 -12.09 2.29
CA HIS A 132 -1.93 -12.16 3.15
C HIS A 132 -2.32 -13.61 3.45
N LEU A 133 -2.36 -14.47 2.42
CA LEU A 133 -2.67 -15.90 2.59
C LEU A 133 -1.67 -16.61 3.49
N LEU A 134 -0.37 -16.36 3.29
CA LEU A 134 0.70 -16.92 4.12
C LEU A 134 0.59 -16.46 5.57
N TYR A 135 0.25 -15.18 5.80
CA TYR A 135 0.05 -14.64 7.14
C TYR A 135 -1.12 -15.35 7.85
N VAL A 136 -2.27 -15.48 7.17
CA VAL A 136 -3.46 -16.17 7.73
C VAL A 136 -3.16 -17.65 8.02
N LEU A 137 -2.43 -18.32 7.11
CA LEU A 137 -2.01 -19.71 7.30
C LEU A 137 -1.11 -19.86 8.53
N MET A 138 -0.10 -18.99 8.68
CA MET A 138 0.82 -19.00 9.81
C MET A 138 0.09 -18.72 11.13
N LEU A 139 -0.84 -17.75 11.14
CA LEU A 139 -1.67 -17.45 12.32
C LEU A 139 -2.50 -18.67 12.74
N THR A 140 -3.13 -19.33 11.77
CA THR A 140 -3.96 -20.53 12.00
C THR A 140 -3.12 -21.69 12.53
N PHE A 141 -1.93 -21.91 11.96
CA PHE A 141 -1.01 -22.95 12.41
C PHE A 141 -0.54 -22.72 13.85
N ASN A 142 -0.17 -21.48 14.19
CA ASN A 142 0.23 -21.11 15.55
C ASN A 142 -0.92 -21.31 16.56
N SER A 143 -2.15 -20.94 16.18
CA SER A 143 -3.34 -21.15 17.02
C SER A 143 -3.60 -22.64 17.28
N PHE A 144 -3.49 -23.48 16.25
CA PHE A 144 -3.62 -24.93 16.38
C PHE A 144 -2.57 -25.54 17.31
N HIS A 145 -1.33 -25.05 17.25
CA HIS A 145 -0.25 -25.55 18.10
C HIS A 145 -0.39 -25.10 19.56
N TYR A 146 -0.89 -23.88 19.79
CA TYR A 146 -1.20 -23.39 21.13
C TYR A 146 -2.32 -24.21 21.79
N ASN A 147 -3.39 -24.50 21.04
CA ASN A 147 -4.54 -25.27 21.54
C ASN A 147 -4.25 -26.77 21.79
N LYS A 148 -3.07 -27.27 21.41
CA LYS A 148 -2.60 -28.63 21.72
C LYS A 148 -1.70 -28.72 22.96
N ARG A 149 -1.25 -27.58 23.49
CA ARG A 149 -0.37 -27.51 24.68
C ARG A 149 -1.15 -27.30 25.98
N TYR A 150 -2.46 -27.15 25.91
CA TYR A 150 -3.42 -27.03 27.01
C TYR A 150 -4.60 -27.95 26.72
#